data_AF-A0A530QKL0-F1
#
_entry.id   AF-A0A530QKL0-F1
#
_cell.length_a   1.000
_cell.length_b   1.000
_cell.length_c   1.000
_cell.angle_alpha   90.00
_cell.angle_beta   90.00
_cell.angle_gamma   90.00
#
_symmetry.space_group_name_H-M   'P 1'
#
loop_
_entity.id
_entity.type
_entity.pdbx_description
1 polymer ?
#
loop_
_entity_poly.entity_id
_entity_poly.type
_entity_poly.pdbx_seq_one_letter_code
_entity_poly.pdbx_strand_id
1 'polypeptide(L)' 'MPKIGIEPLRRKALIDATISAIGERGSLDVTMSEIAGRAG' A
#
# COMPACT_ATOMS: atom_id res chain seq x y z
N MET A 1 -13.51 6.61 -8.62
CA MET A 1 -12.80 5.66 -9.49
C MET A 1 -11.51 6.32 -9.99
N PRO A 2 -10.36 5.62 -9.98
CA PRO A 2 -9.10 6.19 -10.46
C PRO A 2 -9.22 6.56 -11.95
N LYS A 3 -8.60 7.68 -12.35
CA LYS A 3 -8.55 8.10 -13.75
C LYS A 3 -7.75 7.07 -14.56
N ILE A 4 -8.11 6.84 -15.81
CA ILE A 4 -7.36 5.99 -16.74
C ILE A 4 -5.89 6.47 -16.74
N GLY A 5 -4.96 5.55 -16.46
CA GLY A 5 -3.52 5.84 -16.32
C GLY A 5 -3.00 6.06 -14.89
N ILE A 6 -3.86 6.40 -13.92
CA ILE A 6 -3.47 6.53 -12.50
C ILE A 6 -3.54 5.20 -11.75
N GLU A 7 -4.37 4.26 -12.19
CA GLU A 7 -4.50 2.94 -11.56
C GLU A 7 -3.15 2.20 -11.39
N PRO A 8 -2.24 2.15 -12.39
CA PRO A 8 -0.95 1.49 -12.22
C PRO A 8 -0.06 2.16 -11.17
N LEU A 9 -0.05 3.50 -11.12
CA LEU A 9 0.72 4.25 -10.14
C LEU A 9 0.19 4.00 -8.72
N ARG A 10 -1.12 4.08 -8.54
CA ARG A 10 -1.77 3.81 -7.26
C ARG A 10 -1.54 2.37 -6.81
N ARG A 11 -1.62 1.41 -7.73
CA ARG A 11 -1.33 0.00 -7.45
C ARG A 11 0.11 -0.17 -6.98
N LYS A 12 1.06 0.47 -7.64
CA LYS A 12 2.47 0.42 -7.24
C LYS A 12 2.69 0.99 -5.83
N ALA A 13 2.13 2.16 -5.55
CA ALA A 13 2.26 2.79 -4.23
C ALA A 13 1.70 1.91 -3.10
N LEU A 14 0.56 1.24 -3.34
CA LEU A 14 0.00 0.27 -2.39
C LEU A 14 0.89 -0.96 -2.20
N ILE A 15 1.49 -1.49 -3.27
CA ILE A 15 2.42 -2.63 -3.19
C ILE A 15 3.64 -2.25 -2.37
N ASP A 16 4.27 -1.12 -2.68
CA ASP A 16 5.48 -0.66 -1.98
C ASP A 16 5.20 -0.41 -0.49
N ALA A 17 4.08 0.23 -0.16
CA ALA A 17 3.64 0.43 1.22
C ALA A 17 3.36 -0.89 1.96
N THR A 18 2.77 -1.87 1.28
CA THR A 18 2.51 -3.20 1.85
C THR A 18 3.81 -3.93 2.18
N ILE A 19 4.77 -3.94 1.25
CA ILE A 19 6.07 -4.60 1.44
C ILE A 19 6.81 -3.98 2.63
N SER A 20 6.86 -2.65 2.71
CA SER A 20 7.49 -1.94 3.82
C SER A 20 6.80 -2.24 5.16
N ALA A 21 5.47 -2.18 5.21
CA ALA A 21 4.73 -2.44 6.45
C ALA A 21 4.96 -3.88 6.94
N ILE A 22 4.87 -4.87 6.05
CA ILE A 22 5.12 -6.28 6.38
C ILE A 22 6.57 -6.49 6.82
N GLY A 23 7.53 -5.85 6.15
CA GLY A 23 8.95 -5.95 6.53
C GLY A 23 9.27 -5.39 7.91
N GLU A 24 8.54 -4.35 8.35
CA GLU A 24 8.73 -3.74 9.67
C GLU A 24 8.07 -4.51 10.82
N ARG A 25 6.87 -5.05 10.59
CA ARG A 25 6.02 -5.59 11.68
C ARG A 25 5.62 -7.05 11.52
N GLY A 26 5.79 -7.65 10.35
CA GLY A 26 5.27 -8.97 10.02
C GLY A 26 3.85 -8.91 9.44
N SER A 27 3.47 -9.95 8.69
CA SER A 27 2.23 -9.94 7.90
C SER A 27 0.94 -10.02 8.71
N LEU A 28 1.00 -10.51 9.96
CA LEU A 28 -0.17 -10.64 10.84
C LEU A 28 -0.42 -9.40 11.70
N ASP A 29 0.58 -8.53 11.83
CA ASP A 29 0.54 -7.36 12.75
C ASP A 29 0.32 -6.03 12.02
N VAL A 30 0.01 -6.07 10.72
CA VAL A 30 -0.26 -4.88 9.90
C VAL A 30 -1.73 -4.80 9.50
N THR A 31 -2.29 -3.59 9.54
CA THR A 31 -3.67 -3.35 9.12
C THR A 31 -3.75 -2.67 7.75
N MET A 32 -4.88 -2.85 7.06
CA MET A 32 -5.14 -2.15 5.79
C MET A 32 -5.13 -0.63 5.93
N SER A 33 -5.59 -0.10 7.06
CA SER A 33 -5.59 1.33 7.34
C SER A 33 -4.18 1.90 7.44
N GLU A 34 -3.25 1.17 8.06
CA GLU A 34 -1.84 1.56 8.12
C GLU A 34 -1.18 1.54 6.74
N ILE A 35 -1.45 0.50 5.94
CA ILE A 35 -0.93 0.41 4.57
C ILE A 35 -1.46 1.57 3.72
N ALA A 36 -2.78 1.82 3.75
CA ALA A 36 -3.40 2.89 2.98
C ALA A 36 -2.90 4.27 3.39
N GLY A 37 -2.65 4.50 4.68
CA GLY A 37 -2.07 5.76 5.18
C GLY A 37 -0.64 6.02 4.70
N ARG A 38 0.12 4.96 4.40
CA ARG A 38 1.50 5.04 3.85
C ARG A 38 1.52 5.12 2.32
N ALA A 39 0.48 4.65 1.65
CA ALA A 39 0.44 4.44 0.21
C ALA A 39 0.13 5.69 -0.64
N GLY A 40 -0.07 6.87 -0.03
CA GLY A 40 -0.17 8.19 -0.69
C GLY A 40 -0.80 8.22 -2.09
#